data_AF-A0A520F909-F1
#
_entry.id   AF-A0A520F909-F1
#
_cell.length_a   1.000
_cell.length_b   1.000
_cell.length_c   1.000
_cell.angle_alpha   90.00
_cell.angle_beta   90.00
_cell.angle_gamma   90.00
#
_symmetry.space_group_name_H-M   'P 1'
#
loop_
_entity.id
_entity.type
_entity.pdbx_description
1 polymer ?
#
loop_
_entity_poly.entity_id
_entity_poly.type
_entity_poly.pdbx_seq_one_letter_code
_entity_poly.pdbx_strand_id
1 'polypeptide(L)' 'MTGVVKIGTRGSLLATTQADTVRVALAAAGVEAELVIVKTAGDLSAAPVQTIGVGVFTAALREALADGTVDIAVHSY' A
#
# COMPACT_ATOMS: atom_id res chain seq x y z
N MET A 1 15.24 -13.34 10.46
CA MET A 1 14.89 -12.07 9.78
C MET A 1 14.66 -11.04 10.87
N THR A 2 15.43 -9.96 10.90
CA THR A 2 15.45 -8.97 12.00
C THR A 2 15.15 -7.56 11.49
N GLY A 3 14.29 -7.42 10.49
CA GLY A 3 13.87 -6.14 9.93
C GLY A 3 12.38 -5.92 10.12
N VAL A 4 11.98 -4.65 10.30
CA VAL A 4 10.59 -4.21 10.28
C VAL A 4 10.02 -4.42 8.87
N VAL A 5 8.86 -5.06 8.76
CA VAL A 5 8.17 -5.26 7.47
C VAL A 5 7.56 -3.96 6.99
N LYS A 6 7.90 -3.54 5.77
CA LYS A 6 7.38 -2.34 5.12
C LYS A 6 6.11 -2.65 4.34
N ILE A 7 4.98 -2.14 4.80
CA ILE A 7 3.65 -2.31 4.19
C ILE A 7 3.37 -1.13 3.27
N GLY A 8 3.46 -1.33 1.96
CA GLY A 8 3.04 -0.36 0.96
C GLY A 8 1.53 -0.17 0.92
N THR A 9 1.07 1.06 1.02
CA THR A 9 -0.36 1.41 0.88
C THR A 9 -0.54 2.80 0.29
N ARG A 10 -1.72 3.10 -0.25
CA ARG A 10 -2.10 4.47 -0.64
C ARG A 10 -2.35 5.34 0.59
N GLY A 11 -2.27 6.65 0.41
CA GLY A 11 -2.43 7.63 1.50
C GLY A 11 -3.88 7.98 1.88
N SER A 12 -4.89 7.36 1.28
CA SER A 12 -6.29 7.64 1.63
C SER A 12 -6.63 7.02 2.99
N LEU A 13 -7.58 7.62 3.72
CA LEU A 13 -8.02 7.10 5.03
C LEU A 13 -8.45 5.63 4.98
N LEU A 14 -9.16 5.24 3.91
CA LEU A 14 -9.56 3.84 3.72
C LEU A 14 -8.35 2.93 3.54
N ALA A 15 -7.40 3.32 2.69
CA ALA A 15 -6.22 2.50 2.39
C ALA A 15 -5.30 2.36 3.62
N THR A 16 -5.13 3.42 4.41
CA THR A 16 -4.35 3.36 5.66
C THR A 16 -5.06 2.53 6.72
N THR A 17 -6.39 2.59 6.81
CA THR A 17 -7.19 1.75 7.74
C THR A 17 -7.05 0.26 7.41
N GLN A 18 -7.12 -0.09 6.12
CA GLN A 18 -6.92 -1.47 5.66
C GLN A 18 -5.49 -1.96 5.94
N ALA A 19 -4.49 -1.13 5.63
CA ALA A 19 -3.09 -1.46 5.89
C ALA A 19 -2.79 -1.60 7.38
N ASP A 20 -3.40 -0.77 8.23
CA ASP A 20 -3.25 -0.87 9.67
C ASP A 20 -3.84 -2.16 10.24
N THR A 21 -4.95 -2.65 9.66
CA THR A 21 -5.51 -3.96 10.03
C THR A 21 -4.49 -5.09 9.79
N VAL A 22 -3.77 -5.03 8.67
CA VAL A 22 -2.68 -5.99 8.37
C VAL A 22 -1.49 -5.80 9.31
N ARG A 23 -1.09 -4.55 9.59
CA ARG A 23 -0.02 -4.25 10.55
C ARG A 23 -0.32 -4.81 11.94
N VAL A 24 -1.54 -4.63 12.44
CA VAL A 24 -1.97 -5.16 13.75
C VAL A 24 -1.94 -6.69 13.76
N ALA A 25 -2.37 -7.34 12.68
CA ALA A 25 -2.31 -8.79 12.56
C ALA A 25 -0.85 -9.32 12.55
N LEU A 26 0.07 -8.63 11.86
CA LEU A 26 1.49 -8.96 11.88
C LEU A 26 2.10 -8.77 13.27
N ALA A 27 1.79 -7.66 13.95
CA ALA A 27 2.25 -7.40 15.30
C ALA A 27 1.76 -8.48 16.29
N ALA A 28 0.51 -8.92 16.17
CA ALA A 28 -0.04 -10.02 16.98
C ALA A 28 0.65 -11.37 16.71
N ALA A 29 1.28 -11.54 15.54
CA ALA A 29 2.09 -12.69 15.18
C ALA A 29 3.59 -12.53 15.53
N GLY A 30 3.99 -11.45 16.21
CA GLY A 30 5.38 -11.16 16.58
C GLY A 30 6.23 -10.61 15.43
N VAL A 31 5.59 -10.05 14.39
CA VAL A 31 6.27 -9.39 13.26
C VAL A 31 6.06 -7.88 13.35
N GLU A 32 7.13 -7.14 13.61
CA GLU A 32 7.13 -5.69 13.55
C GLU A 32 6.89 -5.21 12.11
N ALA A 33 6.01 -4.23 11.93
CA ALA A 33 5.66 -3.70 10.62
C ALA A 33 5.32 -2.21 10.66
N GLU A 34 5.64 -1.50 9.58
CA GLU A 34 5.36 -0.08 9.40
C GLU A 34 4.64 0.20 8.07
N LEU A 35 3.87 1.29 8.01
CA LEU A 35 3.18 1.70 6.79
C LEU A 35 4.09 2.62 5.97
N VAL A 36 4.24 2.30 4.69
CA VAL A 36 4.92 3.14 3.69
C VAL A 36 3.88 3.66 2.70
N ILE A 37 3.70 4.98 2.67
CA ILE A 37 2.74 5.60 1.76
C ILE A 37 3.34 5.65 0.36
N VAL A 38 2.67 4.99 -0.59
CA VAL A 38 3.01 5.01 -2.01
C VAL A 38 1.98 5.85 -2.74
N LYS A 39 2.45 6.96 -3.33
CA LYS A 39 1.61 7.87 -4.10
C LYS A 39 1.45 7.35 -5.53
N THR A 40 0.21 7.24 -6.00
CA THR A 40 -0.12 6.68 -7.31
C THR A 40 -0.59 7.77 -8.27
N ALA A 41 -0.56 7.50 -9.58
CA ALA A 41 -1.07 8.44 -10.58
C ALA A 41 -2.58 8.73 -10.37
N GLY A 42 -3.33 7.72 -9.93
CA GLY A 42 -4.75 7.88 -9.60
C GLY A 42 -4.99 8.81 -8.41
N ASP A 43 -4.06 8.94 -7.46
CA ASP A 43 -4.18 9.88 -6.32
C ASP A 43 -4.07 11.34 -6.75
N LEU A 44 -3.50 11.60 -7.93
CA LEU A 44 -3.33 12.93 -8.50
C LEU A 44 -4.49 13.35 -9.40
N SER A 45 -5.41 12.42 -9.70
CA SER A 45 -6.52 12.64 -10.62
C SER A 45 -7.84 12.83 -9.88
N ALA A 46 -8.59 13.86 -10.26
CA ALA A 46 -9.97 14.07 -9.82
C ALA A 46 -10.99 13.44 -10.78
N ALA A 47 -10.54 12.83 -11.88
CA ALA A 47 -11.43 12.22 -12.85
C ALA A 47 -12.06 10.94 -12.29
N PRO A 48 -13.28 10.58 -12.73
CA PRO A 48 -13.95 9.36 -12.27
C PRO A 48 -13.08 8.10 -12.44
N VAL A 49 -13.16 7.17 -11.51
CA VAL A 49 -12.36 5.92 -11.54
C VAL A 49 -12.52 5.15 -12.85
N GLN A 50 -13.70 5.25 -13.46
CA GLN A 50 -14.06 4.60 -14.72
C GLN A 50 -13.30 5.17 -15.92
N THR A 51 -12.76 6.39 -15.83
CA THR A 51 -12.15 7.11 -16.96
C THR A 51 -10.63 7.19 -16.86
N ILE A 52 -10.05 6.98 -15.67
CA ILE A 52 -8.61 7.10 -15.43
C ILE A 52 -7.79 5.87 -15.84
N GLY A 53 -8.44 4.80 -16.31
CA GLY A 53 -7.78 3.62 -16.88
C GLY A 53 -7.35 2.58 -15.84
N VAL A 54 -6.88 1.42 -16.32
CA VAL A 54 -6.54 0.27 -15.48
C VAL A 54 -5.15 0.44 -14.86
N GLY A 55 -5.03 0.12 -13.56
CA GLY A 55 -3.73 0.07 -12.87
C GLY A 55 -3.22 1.41 -12.33
N VAL A 56 -3.94 2.51 -12.50
CA VAL A 56 -3.52 3.84 -12.02
C VAL A 56 -3.37 3.96 -10.51
N PHE A 57 -4.00 3.08 -9.74
CA PHE A 57 -3.87 3.00 -8.28
C PHE A 57 -2.94 1.90 -7.78
N THR A 58 -2.45 1.02 -8.66
CA THR A 58 -1.68 -0.17 -8.25
C THR A 58 -0.31 -0.27 -8.92
N ALA A 59 -0.06 0.42 -10.03
CA ALA A 59 1.22 0.39 -10.74
C ALA A 59 2.38 0.79 -9.82
N ALA A 60 2.29 1.95 -9.14
CA ALA A 60 3.33 2.42 -8.23
C ALA A 60 3.56 1.46 -7.03
N LEU A 61 2.50 0.81 -6.52
CA LEU A 61 2.63 -0.21 -5.46
C LEU A 61 3.38 -1.45 -5.96
N ARG A 62 3.15 -1.88 -7.20
CA ARG A 62 3.88 -3.00 -7.81
C ARG A 62 5.33 -2.65 -8.08
N GLU A 63 5.62 -1.42 -8.52
CA GLU A 63 6.99 -0.94 -8.70
C GLU A 63 7.74 -0.91 -7.37
N ALA A 64 7.12 -0.39 -6.31
CA ALA A 64 7.68 -0.36 -4.96
C ALA A 64 7.93 -1.76 -4.37
N LEU A 65 7.15 -2.77 -4.79
CA LEU A 65 7.42 -4.18 -4.45
C LEU A 65 8.61 -4.72 -5.25
N ALA A 66 8.64 -4.41 -6.56
CA ALA A 66 9.66 -4.93 -7.46
C ALA A 66 11.06 -4.37 -7.16
N ASP A 67 11.16 -3.12 -6.69
CA ASP A 67 12.41 -2.45 -6.33
C ASP A 67 12.83 -2.65 -4.86
N GLY A 68 11.99 -3.30 -4.04
CA GLY A 68 12.26 -3.56 -2.62
C GLY A 68 12.03 -2.35 -1.70
N THR A 69 11.40 -1.29 -2.19
CA THR A 69 10.96 -0.15 -1.36
C THR A 69 9.98 -0.62 -0.28
N VAL A 70 9.07 -1.54 -0.61
CA VAL A 70 8.15 -2.18 0.34
C VAL A 70 8.23 -3.70 0.24
N ASP A 71 7.92 -4.40 1.33
CA ASP A 71 8.00 -5.87 1.40
C ASP A 71 6.65 -6.52 1.04
N ILE A 72 5.55 -5.87 1.40
CA ILE A 72 4.19 -6.26 1.03
C ILE A 72 3.39 -5.03 0.61
N ALA A 73 2.30 -5.22 -0.15
CA ALA A 73 1.38 -4.14 -0.50
C ALA A 73 -0.06 -4.51 -0.11
N VAL A 74 -0.81 -3.54 0.42
CA VAL A 74 -2.23 -3.66 0.74
C VAL A 74 -3.03 -2.79 -0.22
N HIS A 75 -4.06 -3.36 -0.84
CA HIS A 75 -4.98 -2.63 -1.72
C HIS A 75 -6.43 -3.10 -1.52
N SER A 76 -7.39 -2.23 -1.82
CA SER A 76 -8.79 -2.62 -1.92
C SER A 76 -9.00 -3.58 -3.09
N TYR A 77 -9.84 -4.60 -2.89
CA TYR A 77 -10.37 -5.46 -3.95
C TYR A 77 -11.33 -4.66 -4.84
#